data_AF-A0A8T0A013-F1
#
_entry.id   AF-A0A8T0A013-F1
#
_cell.length_a   1.000
_cell.length_b   1.000
_cell.length_c   1.000
_cell.angle_alpha   90.00
_cell.angle_beta   90.00
_cell.angle_gamma   90.00
#
_symmetry.space_group_name_H-M   'P 1'
#
loop_
_entity.id
_entity.type
_entity.pdbx_description
1 polymer ?
#
loop_
_entity_poly.entity_id
_entity_poly.type
_entity_poly.pdbx_seq_one_letter_code
_entity_poly.pdbx_strand_id
1 'polypeptide(L)'
;MLTYLSWVADAWDSIPTEDIKRSFKVCGITNEIDGSEDELIHCFKKEGQIPLGLEKLKEEAEKELINNVTELFEEIDLLQDEENGILSDDSIEFN
;
A
#
# COMPACT_ATOMS: atom_id res chain seq x y z
N MET A 1 2.44 -36.79 -28.67
CA MET A 1 3.20 -36.50 -27.43
C MET A 1 2.54 -37.30 -26.32
N LEU A 2 3.28 -38.14 -25.60
CA LEU A 2 2.72 -38.90 -24.47
C LEU A 2 2.65 -37.99 -23.24
N THR A 3 1.44 -37.71 -22.76
CA THR A 3 1.25 -36.99 -21.50
C THR A 3 1.34 -38.02 -20.38
N TYR A 4 2.48 -38.03 -19.67
CA TYR A 4 2.61 -38.81 -18.44
C TYR A 4 1.70 -38.22 -17.36
N LEU A 5 1.07 -39.07 -16.56
CA LEU A 5 0.14 -38.69 -15.48
C LEU A 5 -1.04 -37.85 -15.98
N SER A 6 -1.77 -38.31 -17.00
CA SER A 6 -2.96 -37.60 -17.51
C SER A 6 -3.96 -37.21 -16.43
N TRP A 7 -4.10 -38.02 -15.38
CA TRP A 7 -4.96 -37.70 -14.23
C TRP A 7 -4.58 -36.39 -13.51
N VAL A 8 -3.31 -35.99 -13.51
CA VAL A 8 -2.87 -34.70 -12.95
C VAL A 8 -3.32 -33.56 -13.86
N ALA A 9 -3.14 -33.72 -15.17
CA ALA A 9 -3.57 -32.73 -16.16
C ALA A 9 -5.09 -32.55 -16.13
N ASP A 10 -5.83 -33.66 -16.17
CA ASP A 10 -7.29 -33.66 -16.10
C ASP A 10 -7.80 -33.02 -14.79
N ALA A 11 -7.14 -33.32 -13.66
CA ALA A 11 -7.49 -32.70 -12.37
C ALA A 11 -7.21 -31.20 -12.36
N TRP A 12 -6.08 -30.75 -12.91
CA TRP A 12 -5.76 -29.33 -13.03
C TRP A 12 -6.76 -28.59 -13.92
N ASP A 13 -7.08 -29.15 -15.09
CA ASP A 13 -8.04 -28.59 -16.04
C ASP A 13 -9.47 -28.57 -15.50
N SER A 14 -9.78 -29.42 -14.52
CA SER A 14 -11.09 -29.44 -13.86
C SER A 14 -11.30 -28.27 -12.89
N ILE A 15 -10.25 -27.56 -12.48
CA ILE A 15 -10.35 -26.44 -11.53
C ILE A 15 -10.90 -25.21 -12.25
N PRO A 16 -12.03 -24.63 -11.80
CA PRO A 16 -12.53 -23.38 -12.38
C PRO A 16 -11.50 -22.26 -12.30
N THR A 17 -11.34 -21.49 -13.38
CA THR A 17 -10.39 -20.37 -13.43
C THR A 17 -10.63 -19.35 -12.31
N GLU A 18 -11.89 -19.15 -11.91
CA GLU A 18 -12.24 -18.23 -10.83
C GLU A 18 -11.75 -18.72 -9.45
N ASP A 19 -11.64 -20.04 -9.26
CA ASP A 19 -11.10 -20.61 -8.02
C ASP A 19 -9.58 -20.41 -7.94
N ILE A 20 -8.91 -20.53 -9.09
CA ILE A 20 -7.48 -20.23 -9.22
C ILE A 20 -7.25 -18.75 -8.88
N LYS A 21 -7.95 -17.82 -9.55
CA LYS A 21 -7.82 -16.37 -9.29
C LYS A 21 -8.09 -16.04 -7.83
N ARG A 22 -9.16 -16.60 -7.26
CA ARG A 22 -9.51 -16.40 -5.85
C ARG A 22 -8.39 -16.88 -4.92
N SER A 23 -7.72 -18.00 -5.22
CA SER A 23 -6.59 -18.46 -4.41
C SER A 23 -5.43 -17.46 -4.37
N PHE A 24 -5.15 -16.76 -5.48
CA PHE A 24 -4.12 -15.71 -5.50
C PHE A 24 -4.54 -14.49 -4.69
N LYS A 25 -5.81 -14.09 -4.79
CA LYS A 25 -6.35 -12.92 -4.07
C LYS A 25 -6.47 -13.15 -2.55
N VAL A 26 -6.86 -14.34 -2.09
CA VAL A 26 -6.89 -14.63 -0.64
C VAL A 26 -5.49 -14.81 -0.05
N CYS A 27 -4.47 -15.00 -0.89
CA CYS A 27 -3.07 -15.08 -0.48
C CYS A 27 -2.33 -13.72 -0.55
N GLY A 28 -3.01 -12.64 -0.90
CA GLY A 28 -2.37 -11.31 -0.97
C GLY A 28 -1.53 -11.07 -2.24
N ILE A 29 -1.62 -11.93 -3.27
CA ILE A 29 -0.70 -11.89 -4.42
C ILE A 29 -1.21 -10.97 -5.54
N THR A 30 -2.53 -10.88 -5.70
CA THR A 30 -3.17 -10.15 -6.82
C THR A 30 -4.14 -9.08 -6.33
N ASN A 31 -3.97 -8.66 -5.08
CA ASN A 31 -4.80 -7.66 -4.42
C ASN A 31 -4.47 -6.28 -4.95
N GLU A 32 -5.46 -5.40 -4.95
CA GLU A 32 -5.25 -3.99 -5.30
C GLU A 32 -4.27 -3.33 -4.33
N ILE A 33 -3.38 -2.49 -4.86
CA ILE A 33 -2.32 -1.81 -4.09
C ILE A 33 -2.89 -0.75 -3.16
N ASP A 34 -4.10 -0.25 -3.45
CA ASP A 34 -4.80 0.74 -2.64
C ASP A 34 -5.36 0.17 -1.33
N GLY A 35 -5.21 -1.14 -1.10
CA GLY A 35 -5.65 -1.83 0.12
C GLY A 35 -7.16 -2.07 0.16
N SER A 36 -7.91 -1.79 -0.92
CA SER A 36 -9.37 -1.96 -0.98
C SER A 36 -9.85 -3.42 -0.89
N GLU A 37 -8.91 -4.37 -0.94
CA GLU A 37 -9.18 -5.81 -0.91
C GLU A 37 -8.38 -6.54 0.18
N ASP A 38 -7.74 -5.82 1.11
CA ASP A 38 -6.91 -6.42 2.15
C ASP A 38 -7.73 -7.30 3.11
N GLU A 39 -9.04 -7.04 3.25
CA GLU A 39 -9.96 -7.87 4.03
C GLU A 39 -10.19 -9.26 3.42
N LEU A 40 -9.87 -9.45 2.15
CA LEU A 40 -9.99 -10.75 1.48
C LEU A 40 -8.84 -11.71 1.86
N ILE A 41 -7.74 -11.18 2.40
CA ILE A 41 -6.55 -11.95 2.76
C ILE A 41 -6.90 -12.93 3.88
N HIS A 42 -6.71 -14.22 3.62
CA HIS A 42 -7.21 -15.28 4.48
C HIS A 42 -6.55 -15.29 5.86
N CYS A 43 -5.26 -14.98 5.95
CA CYS A 43 -4.55 -14.98 7.23
C CYS A 43 -5.02 -13.86 8.18
N PHE A 44 -5.64 -12.80 7.65
CA PHE A 44 -6.16 -11.67 8.42
C PHE A 44 -7.57 -11.88 8.97
N LYS A 45 -8.26 -12.93 8.53
CA LYS A 45 -9.59 -13.26 9.06
C LYS A 45 -9.52 -13.59 10.55
N LYS A 46 -10.66 -13.49 11.24
CA LYS A 46 -10.77 -13.68 12.70
C LYS A 46 -10.26 -15.06 13.17
N GLU A 47 -10.46 -16.07 12.34
CA GLU A 47 -10.01 -17.46 12.53
C GLU A 47 -8.72 -17.77 11.75
N GLY A 48 -8.10 -16.76 11.14
CA GLY A 48 -6.84 -16.85 10.43
C GLY A 48 -5.64 -16.92 11.37
N GLN A 49 -4.45 -17.08 10.78
CA GLN A 49 -3.20 -17.19 11.51
C GLN A 49 -2.74 -15.85 12.12
N ILE A 50 -3.21 -14.73 11.56
CA ILE A 50 -2.82 -13.37 11.93
C ILE A 50 -4.10 -12.51 12.06
N PRO A 51 -4.96 -12.75 13.06
CA PRO A 51 -6.29 -12.12 13.13
C PRO A 51 -6.27 -10.60 13.35
N LEU A 52 -5.12 -10.01 13.72
CA LEU A 52 -4.90 -8.55 13.81
C LEU A 52 -4.05 -8.01 12.66
N GLY A 53 -3.81 -8.82 11.62
CA GLY A 53 -2.92 -8.45 10.53
C GLY A 53 -3.45 -7.28 9.70
N LEU A 54 -4.77 -7.22 9.46
CA LEU A 54 -5.40 -6.12 8.73
C LEU A 54 -5.25 -4.78 9.45
N GLU A 55 -5.42 -4.76 10.77
CA GLU A 55 -5.24 -3.55 11.59
C GLU A 55 -3.79 -3.07 11.52
N LYS A 56 -2.83 -3.99 11.74
CA LYS A 56 -1.40 -3.68 11.64
C LYS A 56 -0.98 -3.18 10.27
N LEU A 57 -1.54 -3.76 9.20
CA LEU A 57 -1.25 -3.33 7.83
C LEU A 57 -1.75 -1.89 7.59
N LYS A 58 -2.95 -1.56 8.07
CA LYS A 58 -3.52 -0.20 7.99
C LYS A 58 -2.70 0.80 8.78
N GLU A 59 -2.32 0.47 10.01
CA GLU A 59 -1.46 1.33 10.83
C GLU A 59 -0.13 1.64 10.14
N GLU A 60 0.48 0.66 9.47
CA GLU A 60 1.73 0.87 8.76
C GLU A 60 1.55 1.69 7.49
N ALA A 61 0.47 1.46 6.73
CA ALA A 61 0.12 2.26 5.57
C ALA A 61 -0.14 3.74 5.95
N GLU A 62 -0.80 3.99 7.08
CA GLU A 62 -1.02 5.34 7.60
C GLU A 62 0.29 6.03 8.00
N LYS A 63 1.21 5.31 8.66
CA LYS A 63 2.54 5.85 9.00
C LYS A 63 3.33 6.22 7.76
N GLU A 64 3.35 5.35 6.75
CA GLU A 64 4.01 5.62 5.48
C GLU A 64 3.42 6.87 4.80
N LEU A 65 2.10 7.01 4.78
CA LEU A 65 1.46 8.21 4.24
C LEU A 65 1.89 9.48 4.99
N ILE A 66 1.89 9.43 6.33
CA ILE A 66 2.31 10.57 7.17
C ILE A 66 3.76 10.93 6.92
N ASN A 67 4.67 9.94 6.81
CA ASN A 67 6.07 10.18 6.54
C ASN A 67 6.25 10.86 5.18
N ASN A 68 5.65 10.31 4.11
CA ASN A 68 5.71 10.89 2.77
C ASN A 68 5.19 12.33 2.73
N VAL A 69 4.09 12.62 3.43
CA VAL A 69 3.53 13.98 3.51
C VAL A 69 4.44 14.92 4.29
N THR A 70 5.07 14.44 5.37
CA THR A 70 6.01 15.23 6.17
C THR A 70 7.25 15.61 5.36
N GLU A 71 7.83 14.66 4.62
CA GLU A 71 8.97 14.91 3.73
C GLU A 71 8.64 15.95 2.64
N LEU A 72 7.44 15.89 2.06
CA LEU A 72 6.99 16.89 1.09
C LEU A 72 6.86 18.30 1.70
N PHE A 73 6.39 18.42 2.94
CA PHE A 73 6.32 19.71 3.61
C PHE A 73 7.71 20.29 3.90
N GLU A 74 8.67 19.46 4.31
CA GLU A 74 10.06 19.89 4.49
C GLU A 74 10.69 20.36 3.17
N GLU A 75 10.43 19.66 2.05
CA GLU A 75 10.88 20.09 0.72
C GLU A 75 10.29 21.45 0.31
N ILE A 76 9.00 21.69 0.61
CA ILE A 76 8.34 22.96 0.31
C ILE A 76 8.92 24.11 1.16
N ASP A 77 9.19 23.87 2.45
CA ASP A 77 9.75 24.89 3.36
C ASP A 77 11.16 25.31 2.92
N LEU A 78 11.98 24.35 2.46
CA LEU A 78 13.31 24.63 1.89
C LEU A 78 13.29 25.39 0.56
N LEU A 79 12.18 25.34 -0.19
CA LEU A 79 12.00 26.08 -1.45
C LEU A 79 11.42 27.49 -1.24
N GLN A 80 10.98 27.85 -0.03
CA GLN A 80 10.43 29.19 0.27
C GLN A 80 11.49 30.22 0.69
N ASP A 81 12.76 29.82 0.88
CA ASP A 81 13.84 30.69 1.33
C ASP A 81 14.75 31.24 0.21
N GLU A 82 14.51 30.89 -1.06
CA GLU A 82 15.13 31.59 -2.20
C GLU A 82 14.13 32.53 -2.88
N GLU A 83 14.28 33.83 -2.58
CA GLU A 83 13.72 34.97 -3.33
C GLU A 83 12.32 35.48 -2.95
N ASN A 84 12.17 35.96 -1.71
CA ASN A 84 11.55 37.28 -1.52
C ASN A 84 12.62 38.21 -0.95
N GLY A 85 13.49 38.71 -1.82
CA GLY A 85 14.58 39.65 -1.52
C GLY A 85 14.12 41.04 -1.06
N ILE A 86 13.09 41.11 -0.22
CA ILE A 86 12.72 42.34 0.48
C ILE A 86 13.45 42.33 1.81
N LEU A 87 14.67 42.87 1.80
CA LEU A 87 15.26 43.44 3.00
C LEU A 87 14.30 44.56 3.42
N SER A 88 13.55 44.36 4.51
CA SER A 88 12.70 45.41 5.09
C SER A 88 13.60 46.49 5.70
N ASP A 89 14.16 47.33 4.85
CA ASP A 89 14.72 48.62 5.21
C ASP A 89 13.55 49.58 5.46
N ASP A 90 13.32 49.90 6.72
CA ASP A 90 13.26 51.30 7.15
C ASP A 90 13.09 51.39 8.66
N SER A 91 14.17 51.83 9.28
CA SER A 91 14.26 52.42 10.61
C SER A 91 13.12 53.41 10.85
N ILE A 92 12.19 53.10 11.76
CA ILE A 92 11.30 54.13 12.32
C ILE A 92 11.92 54.63 13.63
N GLU A 93 12.70 55.70 13.54
CA GLU A 93 13.01 56.53 14.70
C GLU A 93 11.80 57.41 15.03
N PHE A 94 11.19 57.18 16.20
CA PHE A 94 10.21 58.10 16.76
C PHE A 94 10.95 59.14 17.62
N ASN A 95 10.97 60.39 17.16
CA ASN A 95 11.27 61.58 17.98
C ASN A 95 10.05 61.99 18.80
#